data_AF-A0A9D8KT96-F1
#
_entry.id   AF-A0A9D8KT96-F1
#
_cell.length_a   1.000
_cell.length_b   1.000
_cell.length_c   1.000
_cell.angle_alpha   90.00
_cell.angle_beta   90.00
_cell.angle_gamma   90.00
#
_symmetry.space_group_name_H-M   'P 1'
#
loop_
_entity.id
_entity.type
_entity.pdbx_description
1 polymer ?
#
loop_
_entity_poly.entity_id
_entity_poly.type
_entity_poly.pdbx_seq_one_letter_code
_entity_poly.pdbx_strand_id
1 'polypeptide(L)' 'ETPRHRGTCYQAANWIKVGQTTGRGKKCPTSKPILPIKDIWLYPLHRNFRSILCR' A
#
# COMPACT_ATOMS: atom_id res chain seq x y z
N GLU A 1 -6.13 4.07 6.88
CA GLU A 1 -6.47 5.31 7.62
C GLU A 1 -5.26 6.22 7.67
N THR A 2 -5.04 6.91 6.56
CA THR A 2 -4.39 8.21 6.59
C THR A 2 -5.52 9.20 6.89
N PRO A 3 -5.46 10.02 7.95
CA PRO A 3 -4.25 10.55 8.60
C PRO A 3 -3.83 9.90 9.93
N ARG A 4 -4.58 8.94 10.47
CA ARG A 4 -4.33 8.37 11.82
C ARG A 4 -2.91 7.83 11.98
N HIS A 5 -2.37 7.17 10.96
CA HIS A 5 -1.01 6.62 10.97
C HIS A 5 -0.21 7.15 9.79
N ARG A 6 0.82 7.96 10.06
CA ARG A 6 1.70 8.56 9.03
C ARG A 6 2.69 7.56 8.39
N GLY A 7 2.86 6.38 8.97
CA GLY A 7 3.78 5.35 8.48
C GLY A 7 5.26 5.60 8.82
N THR A 8 5.54 6.44 9.81
CA THR A 8 6.91 6.80 10.23
C THR A 8 7.76 5.59 10.62
N CYS A 9 7.18 4.60 11.31
CA CYS A 9 7.90 3.37 11.68
C CYS A 9 8.31 2.53 10.46
N TYR A 10 7.47 2.48 9.42
CA TYR A 10 7.82 1.79 8.17
C TYR A 10 8.96 2.51 7.45
N GLN A 11 8.89 3.85 7.35
CA GLN A 11 9.96 4.65 6.76
C GLN A 11 11.29 4.49 7.51
N ALA A 12 11.26 4.53 8.84
CA ALA A 12 12.45 4.33 9.68
C ALA A 12 13.07 2.93 9.50
N ALA A 13 12.25 1.92 9.21
CA ALA A 13 12.69 0.55 8.93
C ALA A 13 13.06 0.32 7.44
N ASN A 14 13.29 1.39 6.66
CA ASN A 14 13.64 1.34 5.23
C ASN A 14 12.54 0.74 4.31
N TRP A 15 11.27 0.81 4.70
CA TRP A 15 10.18 0.47 3.79
C TRP A 15 9.90 1.62 2.82
N ILE A 16 9.43 1.27 1.63
CA ILE A 16 9.13 2.20 0.54
C ILE A 16 7.62 2.33 0.43
N LYS A 17 7.10 3.56 0.54
CA LYS A 17 5.69 3.84 0.22
C LYS A 17 5.49 3.79 -1.29
N VAL A 18 4.57 2.95 -1.77
CA VAL A 18 4.37 2.70 -3.21
C VAL A 18 3.00 3.13 -3.72
N GLY A 19 2.08 3.52 -2.84
CA GLY A 19 0.76 3.97 -3.25
C GLY A 19 -0.27 3.84 -2.13
N GLN A 20 -1.53 3.75 -2.52
CA GLN A 20 -2.66 3.66 -1.60
C GLN A 20 -3.68 2.63 -2.09
N THR A 21 -4.40 1.98 -1.18
CA THR A 21 -5.51 1.10 -1.52
C THR A 21 -6.68 1.90 -2.07
N THR A 22 -7.49 1.32 -2.96
CA THR A 22 -8.63 2.03 -3.55
C THR A 22 -9.86 2.08 -2.63
N GLY A 23 -9.78 1.57 -1.39
CA GLY A 23 -10.92 1.55 -0.46
C GLY A 23 -12.13 0.73 -0.90
N ARG A 24 -12.04 -0.18 -1.89
CA ARG A 24 -13.22 -0.92 -2.38
C ARG A 24 -13.56 -2.14 -1.52
N GLY A 25 -12.55 -2.86 -1.04
CA GLY A 25 -12.74 -4.18 -0.42
C GLY A 25 -12.72 -5.31 -1.44
N LYS A 26 -12.54 -6.56 -0.96
CA LYS A 26 -12.22 -7.72 -1.82
C LYS A 26 -13.37 -8.16 -2.73
N LYS A 27 -14.61 -8.14 -2.23
CA LYS A 27 -15.82 -8.57 -2.94
C LYS A 27 -16.77 -7.39 -3.18
N CYS A 28 -16.23 -6.21 -3.50
CA CYS A 28 -17.06 -5.02 -3.70
C CYS A 28 -17.83 -5.12 -5.02
N PRO A 29 -19.17 -5.02 -5.00
CA PRO A 29 -19.97 -5.04 -6.23
C PRO A 29 -19.86 -3.71 -7.02
N THR A 30 -19.36 -2.64 -6.39
CA THR A 30 -19.32 -1.30 -6.98
C THR A 30 -17.87 -0.79 -7.08
N SER A 31 -17.58 0.05 -8.07
CA SER A 31 -16.29 0.76 -8.18
C SER A 31 -16.09 1.86 -7.13
N LYS A 32 -17.12 2.17 -6.32
CA LYS A 32 -17.06 3.20 -5.29
C LYS A 32 -16.25 2.71 -4.08
N PRO A 33 -15.43 3.57 -3.44
CA PRO A 33 -14.76 3.24 -2.20
C PRO A 33 -15.77 3.19 -1.05
N ILE A 34 -15.83 2.07 -0.33
CA ILE A 34 -16.72 1.83 0.83
C ILE A 34 -15.90 1.61 2.11
N LEU A 35 -14.62 1.26 1.97
CA LEU A 35 -13.67 1.01 3.05
C LEU A 35 -12.61 2.12 3.12
N PRO A 36 -11.95 2.29 4.28
CA PRO A 36 -10.88 3.26 4.42
C PRO A 36 -9.71 3.01 3.46
N ILE A 37 -9.23 4.09 2.85
CA ILE A 37 -7.99 4.11 2.07
C ILE A 37 -6.79 3.95 3.02
N LYS A 38 -5.85 3.09 2.64
CA LYS A 38 -4.62 2.78 3.41
C LYS A 38 -3.41 3.00 2.53
N ASP A 39 -2.33 3.54 3.10
CA ASP A 39 -1.03 3.57 2.43
C ASP A 39 -0.47 2.14 2.26
N ILE A 40 0.18 1.90 1.13
CA ILE A 40 0.84 0.64 0.80
C ILE A 40 2.35 0.84 0.94
N TRP A 41 2.98 0.04 1.79
CA TRP A 41 4.42 0.04 2.05
C TRP A 41 5.00 -1.31 1.63
N LEU A 42 6.16 -1.29 0.98
CA LEU A 42 6.90 -2.48 0.57
C LEU A 42 8.31 -2.48 1.14
N TYR A 43 8.76 -3.66 1.56
CA TYR A 43 10.17 -3.91 1.88
C TYR A 43 10.76 -4.83 0.81
N PRO A 44 11.74 -4.36 0.01
CA PRO A 44 12.28 -5.16 -1.09
C PRO A 44 13.24 -6.23 -0.58
N LEU A 45 12.90 -7.51 -0.82
CA LEU A 45 13.80 -8.64 -0.51
C LEU A 45 14.82 -8.91 -1.63
N HIS A 46 14.57 -8.40 -2.84
CA HIS A 46 15.45 -8.58 -3.98
C HIS A 46 15.64 -7.25 -4.72
N ARG A 47 16.86 -6.98 -5.20
CA ARG A 47 17.20 -5.72 -5.90
C ARG A 47 16.27 -5.42 -7.09
N ASN A 48 15.85 -6.47 -7.81
CA ASN A 48 14.98 -6.36 -8.99
C ASN A 48 13.49 -6.58 -8.67
N PHE A 49 13.04 -6.36 -7.42
CA PHE A 49 11.66 -6.64 -7.01
C PHE A 49 10.61 -5.98 -7.91
N ARG A 50 10.85 -4.76 -8.42
CA ARG A 50 9.93 -4.07 -9.34
C ARG A 50 9.72 -4.86 -10.63
N SER A 51 10.79 -5.38 -11.22
CA SER A 51 10.71 -6.19 -12.44
C SER A 51 9.98 -7.52 -12.21
N ILE A 52 10.12 -8.10 -11.01
CA ILE A 52 9.45 -9.36 -10.65
C ILE A 52 7.96 -9.14 -10.38
N LEU A 53 7.59 -8.08 -9.65
CA LEU A 53 6.21 -7.81 -9.22
C LEU A 53 5.36 -7.11 -10.27
N CYS A 54 5.98 -6.35 -11.19
CA CYS A 54 5.28 -5.60 -12.24
C CYS A 54 5.32 -6.31 -13.61
N ARG A 55 5.63 -7.60 -13.63
CA ARG A 55 5.29 -8.49 -14.75
C ARG A 55 3.81 -8.81 -14.71
#